data_AF-A0A3S0GV17-F1
#
_entry.id   AF-A0A3S0GV17-F1
#
_cell.length_a   1.000
_cell.length_b   1.000
_cell.length_c   1.000
_cell.angle_alpha   90.00
_cell.angle_beta   90.00
_cell.angle_gamma   90.00
#
_symmetry.space_group_name_H-M   'P 1'
#
loop_
_entity.id
_entity.type
_entity.pdbx_description
1 polymer ?
#
loop_
_entity_poly.entity_id
_entity_poly.type
_entity_poly.pdbx_seq_one_letter_code
_entity_poly.pdbx_strand_id
1 'polypeptide(L)' 'MHYRNGREAKNGDKIVKLNGGQIVAFGVLHSATPGNDYCNGYIAVIQQANDYACMVDCLHVDDVAGLLASAELGERPKGK' A
#
# COMPACT_ATOMS: atom_id res chain seq x y z
N MET A 1 3.01 -11.96 9.54
CA MET A 1 2.61 -11.18 8.36
C MET A 1 2.78 -9.70 8.66
N HIS A 2 3.72 -9.03 8.00
CA HIS A 2 4.02 -7.62 8.25
C HIS A 2 4.07 -6.83 6.95
N TYR A 3 3.59 -5.58 6.97
CA TYR A 3 3.76 -4.62 5.89
C TYR A 3 5.23 -4.21 5.71
N ARG A 4 5.51 -3.46 4.63
CA ARG A 4 6.88 -2.98 4.31
C ARG A 4 7.54 -2.20 5.45
N ASN A 5 6.75 -1.48 6.26
CA ASN A 5 7.22 -0.74 7.42
C ASN A 5 7.28 -1.57 8.72
N GLY A 6 7.16 -2.89 8.64
CA GLY A 6 7.22 -3.79 9.79
C GLY A 6 5.94 -3.84 10.65
N ARG A 7 4.89 -3.08 10.32
CA ARG A 7 3.60 -3.15 11.02
C ARG A 7 2.91 -4.48 10.73
N GLU A 8 2.30 -5.08 11.73
CA GLU A 8 1.48 -6.30 11.58
C GLU A 8 0.30 -6.06 10.62
N ALA A 9 0.08 -6.99 9.69
CA ALA A 9 -1.00 -6.94 8.72
C ALA A 9 -2.25 -7.70 9.20
N LYS A 10 -3.43 -7.10 9.05
CA LYS A 10 -4.72 -7.68 9.47
C LYS A 10 -5.75 -7.61 8.34
N ASN A 11 -6.55 -8.67 8.21
CA ASN A 11 -7.72 -8.62 7.32
C ASN A 11 -8.66 -7.49 7.78
N GLY A 12 -9.14 -6.70 6.84
CA GLY A 12 -9.90 -5.47 7.10
C GLY A 12 -9.08 -4.18 6.99
N ASP A 13 -7.74 -4.26 6.95
CA ASP A 13 -6.90 -3.08 6.78
C ASP A 13 -7.08 -2.45 5.39
N LYS A 14 -7.17 -1.12 5.32
CA LYS A 14 -7.06 -0.38 4.06
C LYS A 14 -5.58 -0.25 3.70
N ILE A 15 -5.20 -0.76 2.52
CA ILE A 15 -3.81 -0.87 2.10
C ILE A 15 -3.60 -0.36 0.68
N VAL A 16 -2.36 0.06 0.41
CA VAL A 16 -1.85 0.33 -0.94
C VAL A 16 -0.84 -0.74 -1.33
N LYS A 17 -0.89 -1.19 -2.59
CA LYS A 17 0.17 -2.01 -3.19
C LYS A 17 1.14 -1.09 -3.91
N LEU A 18 2.43 -1.24 -3.63
CA LEU A 18 3.50 -0.48 -4.27
C LEU A 18 4.24 -1.32 -5.31
N ASN A 19 4.65 -0.68 -6.41
CA ASN A 19 5.61 -1.19 -7.39
C ASN A 19 6.64 -0.10 -7.69
N GLY A 20 7.92 -0.31 -7.34
CA GLY A 20 8.97 0.71 -7.49
C GLY A 20 8.58 2.08 -6.87
N GLY A 21 8.06 2.09 -5.65
CA GLY A 21 7.56 3.30 -4.98
C GLY A 21 6.22 3.85 -5.47
N GLN A 22 5.70 3.41 -6.61
CA GLN A 22 4.40 3.89 -7.14
C GLN A 22 3.23 3.08 -6.60
N ILE A 23 2.10 3.75 -6.33
CA ILE A 23 0.85 3.11 -5.91
C ILE A 23 0.18 2.46 -7.13
N VAL A 24 0.03 1.13 -7.13
CA VAL A 24 -0.56 0.36 -8.23
C VAL A 24 -1.88 -0.34 -7.88
N ALA A 25 -2.26 -0.36 -6.60
CA ALA A 25 -3.58 -0.77 -6.15
C ALA A 25 -3.91 -0.13 -4.80
N PHE A 26 -5.20 0.09 -4.53
CA PHE A 26 -5.73 0.54 -3.25
C PHE A 26 -7.00 -0.25 -2.92
N GLY A 27 -7.15 -0.65 -1.67
CA GLY A 27 -8.35 -1.38 -1.24
C GLY A 27 -8.23 -1.96 0.15
N VAL A 28 -9.07 -2.94 0.46
CA VAL A 28 -9.08 -3.64 1.75
C VAL A 28 -8.38 -4.99 1.64
N LEU A 29 -7.44 -5.27 2.54
CA LEU A 29 -6.84 -6.58 2.68
C LEU A 29 -7.88 -7.59 3.17
N HIS A 30 -8.01 -8.74 2.50
CA HIS A 30 -8.83 -9.84 2.99
C HIS A 30 -8.19 -11.19 2.68
N SER A 31 -8.71 -12.22 3.36
CA SER A 31 -8.29 -13.62 3.17
C SER A 31 -6.81 -13.90 3.41
N ALA A 32 -6.08 -13.01 4.11
CA ALA A 32 -4.73 -13.29 4.56
C ALA A 32 -4.74 -14.25 5.76
N THR A 33 -3.98 -15.33 5.68
CA THR A 33 -3.72 -16.27 6.78
C THR A 33 -2.59 -15.77 7.72
N PRO A 34 -2.78 -15.75 9.04
CA PRO A 34 -1.70 -15.44 9.99
C PRO A 34 -0.48 -16.34 9.85
N GLY A 35 0.70 -15.83 10.19
CA GLY A 35 1.96 -16.60 10.22
C GLY A 35 2.65 -16.87 8.88
N ASN A 36 2.14 -16.36 7.75
CA ASN A 36 2.68 -16.73 6.43
C ASN A 36 3.71 -15.78 5.78
N ASP A 37 3.89 -14.51 6.11
CA ASP A 37 4.95 -13.62 5.54
C ASP A 37 5.10 -13.43 3.99
N TYR A 38 4.62 -14.32 3.10
CA TYR A 38 4.84 -14.24 1.64
C TYR A 38 3.57 -14.51 0.81
N CYS A 39 3.19 -13.56 -0.06
CA CYS A 39 2.13 -13.69 -1.08
C CYS A 39 0.80 -14.26 -0.56
N ASN A 40 0.14 -13.56 0.37
CA ASN A 40 -1.08 -14.04 1.02
C ASN A 40 -2.21 -13.03 0.99
N GLY A 41 -3.43 -13.52 0.79
CA GLY A 41 -4.64 -12.72 0.70
C GLY A 41 -4.79 -11.96 -0.62
N TYR A 42 -5.83 -11.13 -0.68
CA TYR A 42 -6.20 -10.32 -1.83
C TYR A 42 -6.57 -8.89 -1.40
N ILE A 43 -6.55 -7.98 -2.36
CA ILE A 43 -6.99 -6.59 -2.18
C ILE A 43 -8.37 -6.46 -2.81
N ALA A 44 -9.40 -6.30 -1.98
CA ALA A 44 -10.73 -5.91 -2.45
C ALA A 44 -10.69 -4.44 -2.83
N VAL A 45 -10.82 -4.14 -4.13
CA VAL A 45 -10.79 -2.76 -4.65
C VAL A 45 -11.93 -1.96 -4.03
N ILE A 46 -11.60 -0.81 -3.44
CA ILE A 46 -12.60 0.19 -3.07
C ILE A 46 -12.72 1.15 -4.25
N GLN A 47 -13.84 1.11 -4.95
CA GLN A 47 -14.16 2.15 -5.93
C GLN A 47 -14.43 3.44 -5.17
N GLN A 48 -13.57 4.45 -5.35
CA GLN A 48 -13.88 5.77 -4.82
C GLN A 48 -15.02 6.37 -5.64
N ALA A 49 -15.99 6.98 -4.96
CA ALA A 49 -16.97 7.82 -5.64
C ALA A 49 -16.23 8.92 -6.42
N ASN A 50 -16.82 9.41 -7.50
CA ASN A 50 -16.27 10.59 -8.19
C ASN A 50 -16.25 11.75 -7.19
N ASP A 51 -15.07 12.06 -6.67
CA ASP A 51 -14.81 13.14 -5.73
C ASP A 51 -14.16 14.32 -6.46
N TYR A 52 -14.22 15.52 -5.88
CA TYR A 52 -13.60 16.70 -6.46
C TYR A 52 -12.14 16.83 -5.99
N ALA A 53 -11.24 17.14 -6.92
CA ALA A 53 -9.82 17.31 -6.61
C ALA A 53 -9.51 18.74 -6.14
N CYS A 54 -9.52 18.97 -4.83
CA CYS A 54 -8.98 20.21 -4.25
C CYS A 54 -7.44 20.16 -4.32
N MET A 55 -6.83 21.06 -5.10
CA MET A 55 -5.41 20.92 -5.44
C MET A 55 -4.45 21.13 -4.27
N VAL A 56 -4.88 21.80 -3.20
CA VAL A 56 -4.10 21.93 -1.97
C VAL A 56 -4.09 20.66 -1.12
N ASP A 57 -5.05 19.75 -1.34
CA ASP A 57 -5.19 18.48 -0.61
C ASP A 57 -4.63 17.29 -1.42
N CYS A 58 -4.18 17.53 -2.65
CA CYS A 58 -3.70 16.51 -3.57
C CYS A 58 -2.17 16.57 -3.70
N LEU A 59 -1.54 15.41 -3.75
CA LEU A 59 -0.12 15.27 -4.12
C LEU A 59 0.00 14.56 -5.47
N HIS A 60 0.99 14.96 -6.27
CA HIS A 60 1.33 14.23 -7.49
C HIS A 60 1.90 12.84 -7.11
N VAL A 61 1.58 11.82 -7.91
CA VAL A 61 1.98 10.43 -7.62
C VAL A 61 3.50 10.25 -7.56
N ASP A 62 4.24 10.99 -8.37
CA ASP A 62 5.71 10.93 -8.38
C ASP A 62 6.32 11.56 -7.12
N ASP A 63 5.69 12.60 -6.57
CA ASP A 63 6.13 13.21 -5.31
C ASP A 63 5.91 12.23 -4.16
N VAL A 64 4.77 11.52 -4.15
CA VAL A 64 4.51 10.45 -3.17
C VAL A 64 5.54 9.33 -3.32
N ALA A 65 5.89 8.92 -4.53
CA ALA A 65 6.94 7.93 -4.77
C ALA A 65 8.30 8.40 -4.23
N GLY A 66 8.66 9.67 -4.44
CA GLY A 66 9.88 10.28 -3.90
C GLY A 66 9.91 10.33 -2.37
N LEU A 67 8.77 10.64 -1.72
CA LEU A 67 8.63 10.60 -0.26
C LEU A 67 8.80 9.17 0.29
N LEU A 68 8.19 8.18 -0.37
CA LEU A 68 8.32 6.77 0.01
C LEU A 68 9.76 6.27 -0.15
N ALA A 69 10.45 6.67 -1.21
CA ALA A 69 11.87 6.35 -1.40
C ALA A 69 12.73 6.97 -0.29
N SER A 70 12.48 8.24 0.06
CA SER A 70 13.19 8.94 1.14
C SER A 70 12.98 8.30 2.52
N ALA A 71 11.83 7.65 2.72
CA ALA A 71 11.52 6.89 3.93
C ALA A 71 11.97 5.41 3.89
N GLU A 72 12.78 5.03 2.89
CA GLU A 72 13.25 3.65 2.67
C GLU A 72 12.12 2.62 2.42
N LEU A 73 10.96 3.08 1.93
CA LEU A 73 9.78 2.24 1.64
C LEU A 73 9.54 2.01 0.13
N GLY A 74 10.27 2.73 -0.73
CA GLY A 74 10.15 2.63 -2.19
C GLY A 74 10.47 1.22 -2.72
N GLU A 75 11.52 0.62 -2.16
CA GLU A 75 11.99 -0.71 -2.54
C GLU A 75 11.34 -1.84 -1.72
N ARG A 76 11.40 -3.06 -2.26
CA ARG A 76 11.00 -4.26 -1.51
C ARG A 76 12.04 -4.54 -0.40
N PRO A 77 11.63 -4.78 0.86
CA PRO A 77 12.56 -5.16 1.92
C PRO A 77 13.37 -6.42 1.56
N LYS A 78 14.69 -6.41 1.80
CA LYS A 78 15.56 -7.56 1.53
C LYS A 78 15.16 -8.76 2.39
N GLY A 79 15.11 -9.95 1.78
CA GLY A 79 14.78 -11.21 2.49
C GLY A 79 13.29 -11.41 2.79
N LYS A 80 12.40 -10.58 2.23
CA LYS A 80 10.94 -10.69 2.31
C LYS A 80 10.28 -10.65 0.95
#